data_AF-A0A7Y7YX85-F1
#
_entry.id   AF-A0A7Y7YX85-F1
#
_cell.length_a   1.000
_cell.length_b   1.000
_cell.length_c   1.000
_cell.angle_alpha   90.00
_cell.angle_beta   90.00
_cell.angle_gamma   90.00
#
_symmetry.space_group_name_H-M   'P 1'
#
loop_
_entity.id
_entity.type
_entity.pdbx_description
1 polymer ?
#
loop_
_entity_poly.entity_id
_entity_poly.type
_entity_poly.pdbx_seq_one_letter_code
_entity_poly.pdbx_strand_id
1 'polypeptide(L)'
;MARIESRTSNSRYLESIGLTLLEEAKSTEPGYIFKKLVPAMAFFCFAFESKLNGYGDAVFIGQELKKYINSTIIGKFQWLCNRIGVEGSDTFQELCKTIELMVIFRNSLVHSKIVTIEEERELSELEKLNPRFIRPKTSDSDFMMIRSVENAEKFQEVTTTLELIWSNYCIKNSIHIGDNRGSLISRARILSDDQ
;
A
#
# COMPACT_ATOMS: atom_id res chain seq x y z
N MET A 1 14.92 -27.79 21.16
CA MET A 1 14.49 -28.34 19.85
C MET A 1 14.67 -27.23 18.84
N ALA A 2 15.46 -27.42 17.78
CA ALA A 2 15.67 -26.36 16.78
C ALA A 2 14.34 -26.00 16.10
N ARG A 3 13.91 -24.75 16.25
CA ARG A 3 12.67 -24.24 15.66
C ARG A 3 12.95 -23.82 14.23
N ILE A 4 12.36 -24.51 13.27
CA ILE A 4 12.48 -24.18 11.85
C ILE A 4 11.39 -23.15 11.50
N GLU A 5 11.78 -21.92 11.20
CA GLU A 5 10.86 -20.90 10.70
C GLU A 5 10.95 -20.78 9.17
N SER A 6 9.81 -20.98 8.48
CA SER A 6 9.63 -20.64 7.07
C SER A 6 8.75 -19.40 6.95
N ARG A 7 9.13 -18.43 6.11
CA ARG A 7 8.37 -17.21 5.87
C ARG A 7 7.89 -17.17 4.42
N THR A 8 6.61 -16.83 4.22
CA THR A 8 5.96 -16.70 2.91
C THR A 8 5.29 -15.34 2.82
N SER A 9 5.50 -14.59 1.73
CA SER A 9 4.79 -13.33 1.45
C SER A 9 3.76 -13.55 0.35
N ASN A 10 2.54 -13.05 0.57
CA ASN A 10 1.46 -13.12 -0.43
C ASN A 10 1.40 -11.88 -1.34
N SER A 11 2.39 -10.99 -1.25
CA SER A 11 2.41 -9.70 -1.97
C SER A 11 2.20 -9.83 -3.47
N ARG A 12 2.79 -10.84 -4.13
CA ARG A 12 2.61 -11.07 -5.58
C ARG A 12 1.20 -11.47 -5.96
N TYR A 13 0.51 -12.25 -5.11
CA TYR A 13 -0.88 -12.59 -5.34
C TYR A 13 -1.77 -11.35 -5.22
N LEU A 14 -1.52 -10.51 -4.20
CA LEU A 14 -2.25 -9.25 -4.02
C LEU A 14 -2.05 -8.32 -5.22
N GLU A 15 -0.82 -8.17 -5.69
CA GLU A 15 -0.50 -7.35 -6.86
C GLU A 15 -1.14 -7.90 -8.14
N SER A 16 -1.10 -9.23 -8.35
CA SER A 16 -1.76 -9.86 -9.49
C SER A 16 -3.27 -9.63 -9.49
N ILE A 17 -3.92 -9.70 -8.33
CA ILE A 17 -5.36 -9.39 -8.20
C ILE A 17 -5.60 -7.92 -8.55
N GLY A 18 -4.77 -7.00 -8.02
CA GLY A 18 -4.85 -5.57 -8.32
C GLY A 18 -4.72 -5.27 -9.82
N LEU A 19 -3.76 -5.90 -10.50
CA LEU A 19 -3.53 -5.78 -11.94
C LEU A 19 -4.75 -6.24 -12.74
N THR A 20 -5.27 -7.44 -12.46
CA THR A 20 -6.46 -7.96 -13.15
C THR A 20 -7.65 -7.02 -13.01
N LEU A 21 -7.89 -6.52 -11.80
CA LEU A 21 -9.00 -5.59 -11.53
C LEU A 21 -8.81 -4.22 -12.20
N LEU A 22 -7.58 -3.73 -12.32
CA LEU A 22 -7.28 -2.49 -13.03
C LEU A 22 -7.57 -2.62 -14.53
N GLU A 23 -7.16 -3.72 -15.16
CA GLU A 23 -7.43 -3.97 -16.58
C GLU A 23 -8.93 -4.17 -16.85
N GLU A 24 -9.63 -4.87 -15.96
CA GLU A 24 -11.10 -4.93 -16.00
C GLU A 24 -11.73 -3.54 -15.83
N ALA A 25 -11.20 -2.69 -14.95
CA ALA A 25 -11.71 -1.34 -14.74
C ALA A 25 -11.59 -0.48 -16.01
N LYS A 26 -10.47 -0.55 -16.73
CA LYS A 26 -10.23 0.20 -17.97
C LYS A 26 -11.23 -0.13 -19.08
N SER A 27 -11.80 -1.33 -19.09
CA SER A 27 -12.81 -1.79 -20.06
C SER A 27 -14.25 -1.70 -19.54
N THR A 28 -14.45 -1.27 -18.29
CA THR A 28 -15.77 -1.17 -17.67
C THR A 28 -16.46 0.16 -18.02
N GLU A 29 -17.78 0.13 -18.18
CA GLU A 29 -18.59 1.33 -18.39
C GLU A 29 -18.39 2.39 -17.26
N PRO A 30 -18.38 3.70 -17.57
CA PRO A 30 -18.04 4.75 -16.61
C PRO A 30 -18.84 4.73 -15.29
N GLY A 31 -20.10 4.30 -15.33
CA GLY A 31 -20.96 4.21 -14.13
C GLY A 31 -20.61 3.07 -13.18
N TYR A 32 -19.85 2.06 -13.64
CA TYR A 32 -19.56 0.85 -12.89
C TYR A 32 -18.08 0.64 -12.60
N ILE A 33 -17.20 1.47 -13.18
CA ILE A 33 -15.75 1.36 -13.03
C ILE A 33 -15.29 1.35 -11.56
N PHE A 34 -16.05 1.93 -10.63
CA PHE A 34 -15.73 1.94 -9.19
C PHE A 34 -15.67 0.54 -8.58
N LYS A 35 -16.49 -0.39 -9.07
CA LYS A 35 -16.58 -1.76 -8.57
C LYS A 35 -15.29 -2.54 -8.78
N LYS A 36 -14.47 -2.13 -9.75
CA LYS A 36 -13.19 -2.76 -10.09
C LYS A 36 -12.01 -1.91 -9.66
N LEU A 37 -12.11 -0.60 -9.87
CA LEU A 37 -11.05 0.36 -9.60
C LEU A 37 -10.75 0.53 -8.10
N VAL A 38 -11.77 0.63 -7.24
CA VAL A 38 -11.54 0.78 -5.78
C VAL A 38 -10.87 -0.48 -5.22
N PRO A 39 -11.37 -1.70 -5.52
CA PRO A 39 -10.64 -2.92 -5.14
C PRO A 39 -9.23 -3.00 -5.71
N ALA A 40 -9.00 -2.65 -6.97
CA ALA A 40 -7.65 -2.66 -7.57
C ALA A 40 -6.66 -1.81 -6.75
N MET A 41 -7.03 -0.55 -6.47
CA MET A 41 -6.22 0.36 -5.66
C MET A 41 -5.99 -0.17 -4.25
N ALA A 42 -7.00 -0.79 -3.63
CA ALA A 42 -6.86 -1.40 -2.30
C ALA A 42 -5.87 -2.57 -2.30
N PHE A 43 -5.93 -3.44 -3.31
CA PHE A 43 -4.99 -4.54 -3.47
C PHE A 43 -3.54 -4.06 -3.68
N PHE A 44 -3.32 -2.97 -4.42
CA PHE A 44 -2.00 -2.36 -4.49
C PHE A 44 -1.52 -1.81 -3.14
N CYS A 45 -2.40 -1.20 -2.34
CA CYS A 45 -2.05 -0.78 -0.97
C CYS A 45 -1.64 -1.96 -0.09
N PHE A 46 -2.38 -3.08 -0.15
CA PHE A 46 -2.05 -4.29 0.60
C PHE A 46 -0.76 -4.94 0.11
N ALA A 47 -0.54 -4.99 -1.21
CA ALA A 47 0.69 -5.50 -1.80
C ALA A 47 1.90 -4.68 -1.33
N PHE A 48 1.80 -3.35 -1.39
CA PHE A 48 2.83 -2.44 -0.88
C PHE A 48 3.12 -2.68 0.60
N GLU A 49 2.10 -2.71 1.47
CA GLU A 49 2.28 -2.94 2.91
C GLU A 49 2.90 -4.32 3.19
N SER A 50 2.48 -5.35 2.45
CA SER A 50 3.05 -6.71 2.55
C SER A 50 4.51 -6.74 2.12
N LYS A 51 4.88 -6.08 1.01
CA LYS A 51 6.27 -5.97 0.57
C LYS A 51 7.08 -5.23 1.63
N LEU A 52 6.59 -4.07 2.07
CA LEU A 52 7.26 -3.24 3.07
C LEU A 52 7.61 -4.05 4.32
N ASN A 53 6.65 -4.77 4.89
CA ASN A 53 6.88 -5.65 6.03
C ASN A 53 7.90 -6.77 5.71
N GLY A 54 7.78 -7.44 4.56
CA GLY A 54 8.68 -8.53 4.16
C GLY A 54 10.14 -8.09 3.97
N TYR A 55 10.36 -6.95 3.33
CA TYR A 55 11.70 -6.38 3.15
C TYR A 55 12.25 -5.81 4.46
N GLY A 56 11.42 -5.11 5.23
CA GLY A 56 11.82 -4.57 6.53
C GLY A 56 12.27 -5.66 7.51
N ASP A 57 11.51 -6.75 7.60
CA ASP A 57 11.86 -7.91 8.42
C ASP A 57 13.18 -8.57 8.02
N ALA A 58 13.55 -8.48 6.73
CA ALA A 58 14.80 -9.03 6.22
C ALA A 58 15.99 -8.09 6.45
N VAL A 59 15.75 -6.77 6.40
CA VAL A 59 16.78 -5.73 6.43
C VAL A 59 17.12 -5.28 7.85
N PHE A 60 16.15 -5.26 8.77
CA PHE A 60 16.35 -4.83 10.16
C PHE A 60 16.44 -6.01 11.11
N ILE A 61 17.27 -5.90 12.15
CA ILE A 61 17.46 -6.93 13.18
C ILE A 61 17.45 -6.33 14.58
N GLY A 62 17.16 -7.16 15.59
CA GLY A 62 17.21 -6.77 17.00
C GLY A 62 16.33 -5.56 17.35
N GLN A 63 16.91 -4.57 18.05
CA GLN A 63 16.18 -3.37 18.49
C GLN A 63 15.69 -2.50 17.32
N GLU A 64 16.42 -2.50 16.19
CA GLU A 64 16.00 -1.76 15.00
C GLU A 64 14.73 -2.37 14.39
N LEU A 65 14.66 -3.69 14.31
CA LEU A 65 13.47 -4.39 13.84
C LEU A 65 12.25 -4.07 14.71
N LYS A 66 12.42 -4.02 16.03
CA LYS A 66 11.33 -3.66 16.94
C LYS A 66 10.83 -2.23 16.71
N LYS A 67 11.74 -1.28 16.47
CA LYS A 67 11.36 0.11 16.12
C LYS A 67 10.66 0.17 14.77
N TYR A 68 11.16 -0.58 13.79
CA TYR A 68 10.60 -0.67 12.45
C TYR A 68 9.15 -1.21 12.47
N ILE A 69 8.93 -2.36 13.11
CA ILE A 69 7.61 -3.00 13.17
C ILE A 69 6.56 -2.07 13.82
N ASN A 70 6.95 -1.32 14.85
CA ASN A 70 6.08 -0.39 15.57
C ASN A 70 5.88 0.97 14.87
N SER A 71 6.54 1.20 13.73
CA SER A 71 6.40 2.44 12.97
C SER A 71 5.14 2.42 12.09
N THR A 72 4.64 3.61 11.75
CA THR A 72 3.55 3.77 10.78
C THR A 72 3.99 3.28 9.39
N ILE A 73 3.05 3.07 8.46
CA ILE A 73 3.38 2.68 7.07
C ILE A 73 4.39 3.65 6.44
N ILE A 74 4.17 4.97 6.59
CA ILE A 74 5.10 6.00 6.11
C ILE A 74 6.44 5.89 6.84
N GLY A 75 6.44 5.71 8.15
CA GLY A 75 7.67 5.57 8.93
C GLY A 75 8.50 4.34 8.53
N LYS A 76 7.84 3.20 8.28
CA LYS A 76 8.47 1.99 7.75
C LYS A 76 9.09 2.23 6.37
N PHE A 77 8.37 2.91 5.49
CA PHE A 77 8.88 3.28 4.17
C PHE A 77 10.15 4.14 4.27
N GLN A 78 10.08 5.23 5.06
CA GLN A 78 11.21 6.12 5.30
C GLN A 78 12.39 5.36 5.91
N TRP A 79 12.18 4.50 6.90
CA TRP A 79 13.24 3.68 7.48
C TRP A 79 13.95 2.82 6.45
N LEU A 80 13.19 2.12 5.60
CA LEU A 80 13.75 1.23 4.61
C LEU A 80 14.52 2.01 3.53
N CYS A 81 13.98 3.14 3.07
CA CYS A 81 14.66 3.99 2.10
C CYS A 81 15.91 4.68 2.65
N ASN A 82 15.89 5.12 3.91
CA ASN A 82 17.06 5.57 4.66
C ASN A 82 18.17 4.52 4.66
N ARG A 83 17.83 3.27 5.02
CA ARG A 83 18.78 2.16 5.09
C ARG A 83 19.41 1.83 3.75
N ILE A 84 18.67 2.00 2.67
CA ILE A 84 19.11 1.69 1.30
C ILE A 84 19.88 2.87 0.69
N GLY A 85 19.74 4.08 1.23
CA GLY A 85 20.43 5.28 0.75
C GLY A 85 19.83 5.85 -0.53
N VAL A 86 18.51 5.76 -0.70
CA VAL A 86 17.78 6.30 -1.87
C VAL A 86 17.11 7.66 -1.60
N GLU A 87 17.33 8.23 -0.42
CA GLU A 87 16.75 9.51 -0.04
C GLU A 87 17.33 10.68 -0.86
N GLY A 88 16.50 11.70 -1.07
CA GLY A 88 16.96 12.99 -1.62
C GLY A 88 16.99 13.10 -3.15
N SER A 89 16.62 12.05 -3.89
CA SER A 89 16.37 12.15 -5.34
C SER A 89 14.96 12.67 -5.65
N ASP A 90 14.78 13.33 -6.80
CA ASP A 90 13.45 13.78 -7.25
C ASP A 90 12.49 12.59 -7.39
N THR A 91 12.97 11.47 -7.92
CA THR A 91 12.22 10.21 -7.99
C THR A 91 11.74 9.76 -6.62
N PHE A 92 12.58 9.86 -5.58
CA PHE A 92 12.18 9.51 -4.22
C PHE A 92 11.03 10.39 -3.70
N GLN A 93 11.04 11.70 -4.01
CA GLN A 93 9.96 12.61 -3.63
C GLN A 93 8.63 12.27 -4.30
N GLU A 94 8.65 11.82 -5.56
CA GLU A 94 7.45 11.35 -6.27
C GLU A 94 6.89 10.06 -5.66
N LEU A 95 7.77 9.12 -5.27
CA LEU A 95 7.37 7.92 -4.55
C LEU A 95 6.72 8.28 -3.21
N CYS A 96 7.30 9.22 -2.45
CA CYS A 96 6.72 9.71 -1.19
C CYS A 96 5.28 10.22 -1.37
N LYS A 97 5.07 11.13 -2.33
CA LYS A 97 3.73 11.69 -2.62
C LYS A 97 2.71 10.61 -2.96
N THR A 98 3.13 9.62 -3.76
CA THR A 98 2.25 8.51 -4.14
C THR A 98 1.90 7.63 -2.93
N ILE A 99 2.87 7.33 -2.06
CA ILE A 99 2.66 6.53 -0.85
C ILE A 99 1.78 7.26 0.16
N GLU A 100 1.94 8.56 0.32
CA GLU A 100 1.04 9.37 1.14
C GLU A 100 -0.40 9.25 0.65
N LEU A 101 -0.61 9.36 -0.66
CA LEU A 101 -1.92 9.16 -1.28
C LEU A 101 -2.46 7.74 -1.06
N MET A 102 -1.62 6.70 -1.16
CA MET A 102 -1.99 5.32 -0.85
C MET A 102 -2.46 5.17 0.61
N VAL A 103 -1.74 5.78 1.55
CA VAL A 103 -2.06 5.71 2.98
C VAL A 103 -3.37 6.45 3.28
N ILE A 104 -3.58 7.62 2.68
CA ILE A 104 -4.85 8.36 2.79
C ILE A 104 -5.99 7.50 2.23
N PHE A 105 -5.86 7.00 1.00
CA PHE A 105 -6.87 6.15 0.35
C PHE A 105 -7.22 4.92 1.21
N ARG A 106 -6.22 4.16 1.65
CA ARG A 106 -6.40 2.96 2.49
C ARG A 106 -7.10 3.30 3.79
N ASN A 107 -6.68 4.38 4.47
CA ASN A 107 -7.29 4.78 5.73
C ASN A 107 -8.73 5.23 5.53
N SER A 108 -9.02 5.98 4.46
CA SER A 108 -10.38 6.38 4.10
C SER A 108 -11.27 5.17 3.81
N LEU A 109 -10.74 4.17 3.11
CA LEU A 109 -11.47 2.93 2.83
C LEU A 109 -11.77 2.14 4.12
N VAL A 110 -10.75 1.94 4.98
CA VAL A 110 -10.86 1.16 6.21
C VAL A 110 -11.74 1.83 7.25
N HIS A 111 -11.61 3.15 7.40
CA HIS A 111 -12.30 3.89 8.44
C HIS A 111 -13.61 4.52 7.99
N SER A 112 -13.89 4.57 6.68
CA SER A 112 -15.14 5.01 6.02
C SER A 112 -15.96 5.93 6.91
N LYS A 113 -15.35 7.06 7.33
CA LYS A 113 -15.96 7.93 8.33
C LYS A 113 -17.25 8.47 7.74
N ILE A 114 -18.28 8.60 8.58
CA ILE A 114 -19.52 9.27 8.17
C ILE A 114 -19.12 10.68 7.71
N VAL A 115 -19.36 10.96 6.43
CA VAL A 115 -19.16 12.30 5.87
C VAL A 115 -20.37 13.14 6.29
N THR A 116 -20.17 14.04 7.24
CA THR A 116 -21.21 15.04 7.57
C THR A 116 -21.30 16.01 6.41
N ILE A 117 -22.46 16.03 5.76
CA ILE A 117 -22.73 16.93 4.64
C ILE A 117 -23.30 18.23 5.22
N GLU A 118 -22.55 19.31 5.09
CA GLU A 118 -23.04 20.67 5.34
C GLU A 118 -23.15 21.39 4.00
N GLU A 119 -24.35 21.89 3.67
CA GLU A 119 -24.56 22.71 2.49
C GLU A 119 -24.05 24.12 2.77
N GLU A 120 -23.11 24.61 1.96
CA GLU A 120 -22.48 25.93 2.16
C GLU A 120 -23.36 27.10 1.69
N ARG A 121 -24.40 26.84 0.89
CA ARG A 121 -25.36 27.86 0.43
C ARG A 121 -26.66 27.79 1.24
N GLU A 122 -27.31 28.94 1.41
CA GLU A 122 -28.70 28.94 1.87
C GLU A 122 -29.58 28.27 0.81
N LEU A 123 -30.19 27.13 1.16
CA LEU A 123 -31.19 26.47 0.35
C LEU A 123 -32.52 27.22 0.47
N SER A 124 -33.23 27.38 -0.65
CA SER A 124 -34.63 27.81 -0.60
C SER A 124 -35.50 26.78 0.13
N GLU A 125 -36.66 27.20 0.64
CA GLU A 125 -37.61 26.31 1.34
C GLU A 125 -38.00 25.08 0.49
N LEU A 126 -38.07 25.23 -0.83
CA LEU A 126 -38.38 24.13 -1.75
C LEU A 126 -37.21 23.13 -1.88
N GLU A 127 -35.97 23.63 -1.84
CA GLU A 127 -34.77 22.80 -1.92
C GLU A 127 -34.52 22.04 -0.61
N LYS A 128 -34.86 22.62 0.55
CA LYS A 128 -34.79 21.94 1.86
C LYS A 128 -35.69 20.70 1.93
N LEU A 129 -36.77 20.65 1.14
CA LEU A 129 -37.72 19.53 1.12
C LEU A 129 -37.22 18.31 0.32
N ASN A 130 -36.14 18.45 -0.46
CA ASN A 130 -35.66 17.36 -1.31
C ASN A 130 -34.13 17.18 -1.17
N PRO A 131 -33.68 16.04 -0.59
CA PRO A 131 -32.26 15.75 -0.38
C PRO A 131 -31.38 15.80 -1.64
N ARG A 132 -31.99 15.72 -2.84
CA ARG A 132 -31.26 15.81 -4.12
C ARG A 132 -30.59 17.17 -4.36
N PHE A 133 -31.01 18.21 -3.66
CA PHE A 133 -30.42 19.55 -3.78
C PHE A 133 -29.30 19.83 -2.78
N ILE A 134 -29.12 18.93 -1.80
CA ILE A 134 -28.03 18.97 -0.84
C ILE A 134 -26.79 18.42 -1.52
N ARG A 135 -25.80 19.27 -1.78
CA ARG A 135 -24.52 18.86 -2.35
C ARG A 135 -23.57 18.44 -1.22
N PRO A 136 -23.02 17.21 -1.25
CA PRO A 136 -22.01 16.82 -0.28
C PRO A 136 -20.80 17.73 -0.37
N LYS A 137 -20.29 18.15 0.78
CA LYS A 137 -18.95 18.75 0.87
C LYS A 137 -17.96 17.72 0.35
N THR A 138 -17.22 18.05 -0.70
CA THR A 138 -16.10 17.23 -1.16
C THR A 138 -15.04 17.28 -0.07
N SER A 139 -14.98 16.25 0.77
CA SER A 139 -13.88 16.13 1.72
C SER A 139 -12.67 15.56 0.97
N ASP A 140 -11.51 16.17 1.13
CA ASP A 140 -10.23 15.68 0.57
C ASP A 140 -9.87 14.27 1.08
N SER A 141 -10.55 13.80 2.13
CA SER A 141 -10.43 12.47 2.71
C SER A 141 -11.39 11.42 2.12
N ASP A 142 -12.20 11.74 1.11
CA ASP A 142 -13.07 10.75 0.47
C ASP A 142 -12.28 9.90 -0.54
N PHE A 143 -12.26 8.58 -0.34
CA PHE A 143 -11.57 7.66 -1.26
C PHE A 143 -12.19 7.71 -2.67
N MET A 144 -13.44 8.13 -2.81
CA MET A 144 -14.09 8.32 -4.10
C MET A 144 -13.52 9.49 -4.91
N MET A 145 -12.90 10.49 -4.24
CA MET A 145 -12.19 11.60 -4.89
C MET A 145 -10.79 11.18 -5.34
N ILE A 146 -10.14 10.30 -4.59
CA ILE A 146 -8.80 9.77 -4.91
C ILE A 146 -8.87 8.73 -6.03
N ARG A 147 -9.98 8.01 -6.13
CA ARG A 147 -10.17 6.93 -7.09
C ARG A 147 -10.19 7.44 -8.54
N SER A 148 -9.09 7.19 -9.24
CA SER A 148 -8.94 7.39 -10.69
C SER A 148 -8.08 6.26 -11.29
N VAL A 149 -8.20 6.03 -12.61
CA VAL A 149 -7.34 5.07 -13.31
C VAL A 149 -5.88 5.48 -13.19
N GLU A 150 -5.59 6.77 -13.35
CA GLU A 150 -4.24 7.34 -13.22
C GLU A 150 -3.64 7.07 -11.82
N ASN A 151 -4.41 7.27 -10.75
CA ASN A 151 -3.91 6.99 -9.40
C ASN A 151 -3.74 5.48 -9.16
N ALA A 152 -4.58 4.63 -9.75
CA ALA A 152 -4.39 3.18 -9.67
C ALA A 152 -3.12 2.72 -10.41
N GLU A 153 -2.81 3.31 -11.57
CA GLU A 153 -1.57 3.06 -12.31
C GLU A 153 -0.34 3.54 -11.51
N LYS A 154 -0.41 4.72 -10.89
CA LYS A 154 0.64 5.21 -9.97
C LYS A 154 0.85 4.26 -8.78
N PHE A 155 -0.22 3.72 -8.20
CA PHE A 155 -0.14 2.76 -7.09
C PHE A 155 0.50 1.43 -7.51
N GLN A 156 0.22 0.97 -8.72
CA GLN A 156 0.88 -0.20 -9.30
C GLN A 156 2.38 0.08 -9.52
N GLU A 157 2.69 1.21 -10.16
CA GLU A 157 4.06 1.59 -10.53
C GLU A 157 4.96 1.74 -9.31
N VAL A 158 4.51 2.45 -8.27
CA VAL A 158 5.27 2.62 -7.03
C VAL A 158 5.54 1.27 -6.36
N THR A 159 4.55 0.37 -6.38
CA THR A 159 4.65 -0.98 -5.78
C THR A 159 5.65 -1.87 -6.51
N THR A 160 5.77 -1.71 -7.84
CA THR A 160 6.74 -2.43 -8.67
C THR A 160 8.14 -1.83 -8.52
N THR A 161 8.24 -0.50 -8.58
CA THR A 161 9.50 0.25 -8.49
C THR A 161 10.20 0.01 -7.16
N LEU A 162 9.46 0.04 -6.06
CA LEU A 162 10.03 -0.22 -4.73
C LEU A 162 10.46 -1.68 -4.56
N GLU A 163 9.73 -2.66 -5.12
CA GLU A 163 10.19 -4.05 -5.11
C GLU A 163 11.54 -4.19 -5.82
N LEU A 164 11.72 -3.53 -6.96
CA LEU A 164 12.99 -3.53 -7.69
C LEU A 164 14.12 -2.89 -6.86
N ILE A 165 13.87 -1.72 -6.26
CA ILE A 165 14.86 -1.03 -5.43
C ILE A 165 15.26 -1.90 -4.23
N TRP A 166 14.29 -2.42 -3.49
CA TRP A 166 14.54 -3.18 -2.27
C TRP A 166 15.14 -4.57 -2.56
N SER A 167 14.72 -5.24 -3.64
CA SER A 167 15.31 -6.51 -4.07
C SER A 167 16.76 -6.33 -4.49
N ASN A 168 17.07 -5.29 -5.27
CA ASN A 168 18.45 -5.00 -5.67
C ASN A 168 19.36 -4.75 -4.46
N TYR A 169 18.87 -4.01 -3.45
CA TYR A 169 19.62 -3.84 -2.21
C TYR A 169 19.86 -5.17 -1.49
N CYS A 170 18.82 -6.00 -1.34
CA CYS A 170 18.94 -7.28 -0.66
C CYS A 170 19.89 -8.24 -1.38
N ILE A 171 19.82 -8.30 -2.71
CA ILE A 171 20.72 -9.11 -3.55
C ILE A 171 22.17 -8.65 -3.35
N LYS A 172 22.44 -7.34 -3.46
CA LYS A 172 23.79 -6.77 -3.28
C LYS A 172 24.38 -7.08 -1.92
N ASN A 173 23.55 -7.12 -0.88
CA ASN A 173 23.98 -7.36 0.50
C ASN A 173 23.81 -8.82 0.96
N SER A 174 23.51 -9.76 0.04
CA SER A 174 23.24 -11.16 0.38
C SER A 174 22.18 -11.35 1.47
N ILE A 175 21.20 -10.45 1.53
CA ILE A 175 20.06 -10.52 2.44
C ILE A 175 19.00 -11.42 1.82
N HIS A 176 18.69 -12.51 2.49
CA HIS A 176 17.64 -13.42 2.08
C HIS A 176 16.28 -12.93 2.57
N ILE A 177 15.44 -12.56 1.62
CA ILE A 177 14.01 -12.32 1.86
C ILE A 177 13.32 -13.68 1.79
N GLY A 178 12.40 -13.94 2.71
CA GLY A 178 11.58 -15.15 2.69
C GLY A 178 10.67 -15.20 1.47
N ASP A 179 11.25 -15.58 0.34
CA ASP A 179 10.57 -15.89 -0.90
C ASP A 179 11.24 -17.15 -1.47
N ASN A 180 10.71 -18.30 -1.07
CA ASN A 180 10.92 -19.54 -1.82
C ASN A 180 10.32 -19.28 -3.22
N ARG A 181 11.15 -18.81 -4.16
CA ARG A 181 10.94 -19.12 -5.58
C ARG A 181 10.53 -20.59 -5.61
N GLY A 182 9.43 -20.95 -6.27
CA GLY A 182 8.83 -22.30 -6.32
C GLY A 182 9.83 -23.45 -6.57
N SER A 183 10.64 -23.73 -5.57
CA SER A 183 11.79 -24.62 -5.54
C SER A 183 11.78 -25.19 -4.14
N LEU A 184 11.64 -26.51 -4.10
CA LEU A 184 11.46 -27.38 -2.96
C LEU A 184 12.68 -27.43 -2.03
N ILE A 185 13.26 -26.29 -1.63
CA ILE A 185 14.34 -26.25 -0.65
C ILE A 185 14.07 -25.14 0.36
N SER A 186 13.17 -25.45 1.29
CA SER A 186 13.04 -24.77 2.58
C SER A 186 14.41 -24.75 3.27
N ARG A 187 15.01 -23.57 3.47
CA ARG A 187 16.18 -23.44 4.36
C ARG A 187 15.74 -22.89 5.70
N ALA A 188 15.67 -23.80 6.67
CA ALA A 188 15.60 -23.51 8.08
C ALA A 188 16.79 -22.65 8.53
N ARG A 189 16.55 -21.56 9.26
CA ARG A 189 17.56 -21.01 10.17
C ARG A 189 17.43 -21.75 11.50
N ILE A 190 18.51 -22.39 11.95
CA ILE A 190 18.63 -22.93 13.30
C ILE A 190 18.93 -21.73 14.19
N LEU A 191 18.00 -21.35 15.05
CA LEU A 191 18.31 -20.49 16.20
C LEU A 191 18.96 -21.40 17.25
N SER A 192 20.22 -21.13 17.59
CA SER A 192 20.82 -21.68 18.81
C SER A 192 20.12 -21.00 19.99
N ASP A 193 19.58 -21.81 20.90
CA ASP A 193 19.16 -21.33 22.21
C ASP A 193 20.43 -20.84 22.93
N ASP A 194 20.66 -19.53 22.96
CA ASP A 194 21.65 -18.95 23.86
C ASP A 194 21.17 -19.23 25.30
N GLN A 195 22.03 -19.92 26.06
CA GLN A 195 21.90 -20.15 27.51
C GLN A 195 22.12 -18.87 28.29
#